data_AF-A0A1G2DCX5-F1
#
_entry.id   AF-A0A1G2DCX5-F1
#
_cell.length_a   1.000
_cell.length_b   1.000
_cell.length_c   1.000
_cell.angle_alpha   90.00
_cell.angle_beta   90.00
_cell.angle_gamma   90.00
#
_symmetry.space_group_name_H-M   'P 1'
#
loop_
_entity.id
_entity.type
_entity.pdbx_description
1 polymer ?
#
loop_
_entity_poly.entity_id
_entity_poly.type
_entity_poly.pdbx_seq_one_letter_code
_entity_poly.pdbx_strand_id
1 'polypeptide(L)'
;MSDLFFAMLSIFLVVLVGVRGVFVEDTVARDALAREGFTNVRVTDRAFFFVGFRGCDITEAVRIIIVATDPRGVDVPVYVCAGWPLADTRIVYRLRRETTII
;
A
#
# COMPACT_ATOMS: atom_id res chain seq x y z
N MET A 1 -20.27 25.45 22.62
CA MET A 1 -20.78 24.09 22.31
C MET A 1 -20.46 23.68 20.87
N SER A 2 -20.57 24.60 19.90
CA SER A 2 -20.20 24.39 18.50
C SER A 2 -18.73 24.02 18.27
N ASP A 3 -17.77 24.66 18.94
CA ASP A 3 -16.33 24.41 18.68
C ASP A 3 -15.89 23.00 19.11
N LEU A 4 -16.47 22.50 20.21
CA LEU A 4 -16.21 21.14 20.68
C LEU A 4 -16.76 20.10 19.70
N PHE A 5 -17.91 20.39 19.08
CA PHE A 5 -18.52 19.54 18.06
C PHE A 5 -17.67 19.51 16.78
N PHE A 6 -17.20 20.67 16.31
CA PHE A 6 -16.31 20.75 15.15
C PHE A 6 -14.97 20.05 15.38
N ALA A 7 -14.39 20.17 16.59
CA ALA A 7 -13.18 19.46 16.95
C ALA A 7 -13.38 17.93 17.00
N MET A 8 -14.50 17.46 17.55
CA MET A 8 -14.78 16.02 17.59
C MET A 8 -15.02 15.46 16.17
N LEU A 9 -15.76 16.19 15.35
CA LEU A 9 -16.03 15.82 13.96
C LEU A 9 -14.74 15.76 13.12
N SER A 10 -13.85 16.74 13.27
CA SER A 10 -12.60 16.77 12.50
C SER A 10 -11.67 15.62 12.89
N ILE A 11 -11.54 15.31 14.19
CA ILE A 11 -10.79 14.14 14.66
C ILE A 11 -11.39 12.85 14.10
N PHE A 12 -12.71 12.70 14.15
CA PHE A 12 -13.39 11.53 13.61
C PHE A 12 -13.17 11.36 12.10
N LEU A 13 -13.21 12.46 11.35
CA LEU A 13 -12.95 12.47 9.90
C LEU A 13 -11.50 12.11 9.57
N VAL A 14 -10.54 12.62 10.35
CA VAL A 14 -9.11 12.27 10.20
C VAL A 14 -8.88 10.79 10.49
N VAL A 15 -9.51 10.26 11.55
CA VAL A 15 -9.43 8.83 11.86
C VAL A 15 -10.03 8.02 10.71
N LEU A 16 -11.25 8.32 10.27
CA LEU A 16 -11.92 7.59 9.18
C LEU A 16 -11.13 7.59 7.87
N VAL A 17 -10.46 8.68 7.54
CA VAL A 17 -9.60 8.74 6.34
C VAL A 17 -8.29 7.95 6.55
N GLY A 18 -7.74 7.96 7.76
CA GLY A 18 -6.51 7.24 8.11
C GLY A 18 -6.66 5.73 8.22
N VAL A 19 -7.83 5.18 8.59
CA VAL A 19 -8.02 3.73 8.74
C VAL A 19 -8.34 3.02 7.40
N ARG A 20 -8.50 3.75 6.29
CA ARG A 20 -8.87 3.17 4.98
C ARG A 20 -7.91 2.07 4.51
N GLY A 21 -6.62 2.18 4.85
CA GLY A 21 -5.61 1.19 4.46
C GLY A 21 -5.56 -0.09 5.30
N VAL A 22 -6.23 -0.13 6.46
CA VAL A 22 -6.15 -1.29 7.38
C VAL A 22 -6.93 -2.49 6.86
N PHE A 23 -7.97 -2.25 6.06
CA PHE A 23 -8.87 -3.29 5.54
C PHE A 23 -8.36 -3.96 4.26
N VAL A 24 -7.18 -3.60 3.76
CA VAL A 24 -6.61 -4.28 2.60
C VAL A 24 -5.98 -5.60 3.03
N GLU A 25 -6.46 -6.68 2.42
CA GLU A 25 -5.98 -8.03 2.69
C GLU A 25 -4.65 -8.32 1.98
N ASP A 26 -3.76 -9.09 2.61
CA ASP A 26 -2.45 -9.44 2.02
C ASP A 26 -2.58 -10.30 0.76
N THR A 27 -3.70 -11.00 0.61
CA THR A 27 -4.03 -11.83 -0.56
C THR A 27 -3.97 -11.02 -1.84
N VAL A 28 -4.48 -9.80 -1.82
CA VAL A 28 -4.45 -8.86 -2.96
C VAL A 28 -3.01 -8.60 -3.41
N ALA A 29 -2.10 -8.38 -2.46
CA ALA A 29 -0.71 -8.11 -2.78
C ALA A 29 0.03 -9.37 -3.24
N ARG A 30 -0.30 -10.55 -2.68
CA ARG A 30 0.25 -11.84 -3.13
C ARG A 30 -0.20 -12.18 -4.54
N ASP A 31 -1.48 -11.99 -4.84
CA ASP A 31 -2.06 -12.28 -6.15
C ASP A 31 -1.50 -11.34 -7.22
N ALA A 32 -1.35 -10.05 -6.88
CA ALA A 32 -0.71 -9.08 -7.75
C ALA A 32 0.74 -9.48 -8.09
N LEU A 33 1.53 -9.86 -7.07
CA LEU A 33 2.91 -10.32 -7.27
C LEU A 33 3.01 -11.65 -8.02
N ALA A 34 2.06 -12.57 -7.79
CA ALA A 34 2.03 -13.85 -8.49
C ALA A 34 1.78 -13.69 -10.00
N ARG A 35 0.98 -12.70 -10.41
CA ARG A 35 0.74 -12.37 -11.83
C ARG A 35 2.02 -11.90 -12.55
N GLU A 36 2.91 -11.25 -11.82
CA GLU A 36 4.21 -10.76 -12.32
C GLU A 36 5.32 -11.83 -12.23
N GLY A 37 5.01 -13.06 -11.79
CA GLY A 37 5.96 -14.16 -11.72
C GLY A 37 6.86 -14.17 -10.49
N PHE A 38 6.57 -13.33 -9.48
CA PHE A 38 7.27 -13.38 -8.20
C PHE A 38 6.82 -14.58 -7.37
N THR A 39 7.76 -15.17 -6.63
CA THR A 39 7.53 -16.33 -5.76
C THR A 39 7.99 -16.03 -4.33
N ASN A 40 7.68 -16.91 -3.37
CA ASN A 40 8.13 -16.79 -1.97
C ASN A 40 7.78 -15.44 -1.31
N VAL A 41 6.53 -15.00 -1.49
CA VAL A 41 6.04 -13.69 -1.06
C VAL A 41 5.92 -13.60 0.46
N ARG A 42 6.68 -12.69 1.08
CA ARG A 42 6.67 -12.45 2.53
C ARG A 42 6.38 -10.99 2.84
N VAL A 43 5.19 -10.73 3.40
CA VAL A 43 4.83 -9.40 3.87
C VAL A 43 5.66 -9.08 5.11
N THR A 44 6.42 -7.99 5.05
CA THR A 44 7.34 -7.59 6.12
C THR A 44 6.75 -6.45 6.95
N ASP A 45 6.05 -5.51 6.31
CA ASP A 45 5.49 -4.34 6.97
C ASP A 45 4.32 -3.75 6.17
N ARG A 46 3.48 -2.92 6.82
CA ARG A 46 2.36 -2.20 6.19
C ARG A 46 2.32 -0.76 6.67
N ALA A 47 2.19 0.17 5.72
CA ALA A 47 1.98 1.57 5.97
C ALA A 47 0.62 2.03 5.43
N PHE A 48 -0.26 2.48 6.30
CA PHE A 48 -1.61 2.98 5.96
C PHE A 48 -1.73 4.50 6.11
N PHE A 49 -0.69 5.16 6.60
CA PHE A 49 -0.69 6.60 6.87
C PHE A 49 0.25 7.36 5.94
N PHE A 50 -0.22 8.48 5.39
CA PHE A 50 0.50 9.30 4.39
C PHE A 50 1.05 8.50 3.20
N VAL A 51 0.26 7.55 2.70
CA VAL A 51 0.65 6.64 1.60
C VAL A 51 1.00 7.42 0.32
N GLY A 52 0.22 8.45 -0.02
CA GLY A 52 0.49 9.35 -1.15
C GLY A 52 1.85 10.08 -1.10
N PHE A 53 2.38 10.38 0.10
CA PHE A 53 3.72 10.98 0.26
C PHE A 53 4.85 9.95 0.24
N ARG A 54 4.51 8.66 0.29
CA ARG A 54 5.46 7.55 0.35
C ARG A 54 5.70 6.91 -1.02
N GLY A 55 5.34 7.61 -2.11
CA GLY A 55 5.57 7.17 -3.49
C GLY A 55 4.46 6.31 -4.10
N CYS A 56 3.34 6.13 -3.39
CA CYS A 56 2.10 5.63 -3.97
C CYS A 56 1.24 6.80 -4.43
N ASP A 57 0.21 6.55 -5.25
CA ASP A 57 -0.72 7.61 -5.65
C ASP A 57 -1.50 8.15 -4.44
N ILE A 58 -1.93 9.41 -4.49
CA ILE A 58 -2.76 10.04 -3.45
C ILE A 58 -4.11 9.33 -3.26
N THR A 59 -4.54 8.59 -4.28
CA THR A 59 -5.76 7.78 -4.27
C THR A 59 -5.59 6.45 -3.53
N GLU A 60 -4.35 6.06 -3.22
CA GLU A 60 -4.07 4.77 -2.59
C GLU A 60 -4.03 4.84 -1.06
N ALA A 61 -4.58 3.81 -0.44
CA ALA A 61 -4.90 3.79 0.98
C ALA A 61 -3.84 3.04 1.81
N VAL A 62 -3.09 2.13 1.21
CA VAL A 62 -2.05 1.35 1.88
C VAL A 62 -0.83 1.16 0.99
N ARG A 63 0.34 1.10 1.61
CA ARG A 63 1.60 0.61 1.05
C ARG A 63 2.03 -0.61 1.83
N ILE A 64 2.08 -1.76 1.17
CA ILE A 64 2.49 -3.04 1.73
C ILE A 64 3.94 -3.29 1.31
N ILE A 65 4.81 -3.54 2.29
CA ILE A 65 6.22 -3.84 2.07
C ILE A 65 6.40 -5.35 2.08
N ILE A 66 6.94 -5.88 1.00
CA ILE A 66 7.02 -7.31 0.76
C ILE A 66 8.43 -7.65 0.33
N VAL A 67 8.95 -8.77 0.81
CA VAL A 67 10.13 -9.42 0.22
C VAL A 67 9.62 -10.57 -0.64
N ALA A 68 9.95 -10.56 -1.93
CA ALA A 68 9.57 -11.60 -2.86
C ALA A 68 10.78 -12.00 -3.72
N THR A 69 10.79 -13.25 -4.18
CA THR A 69 11.83 -13.77 -5.06
C THR A 69 11.42 -13.51 -6.52
N ASP A 70 12.24 -12.75 -7.24
CA ASP A 70 12.11 -12.50 -8.68
C ASP A 70 12.20 -13.83 -9.48
N PRO A 71 11.58 -13.95 -10.67
CA PRO A 71 11.84 -15.04 -11.63
C PRO A 71 13.32 -15.43 -11.81
N ARG A 72 14.25 -14.49 -11.57
CA ARG A 72 15.70 -14.71 -11.59
C ARG A 72 16.28 -15.38 -10.34
N GLY A 73 15.45 -15.72 -9.35
CA GLY A 73 15.86 -16.35 -8.09
C GLY A 73 16.47 -15.41 -7.06
N VAL A 74 16.27 -14.09 -7.20
CA VAL A 74 16.84 -13.08 -6.30
C VAL A 74 15.75 -12.49 -5.41
N ASP A 75 15.99 -12.44 -4.11
CA ASP A 75 15.08 -11.80 -3.17
C ASP A 75 15.16 -10.28 -3.31
N VAL A 76 14.03 -9.65 -3.65
CA VAL A 76 13.92 -8.21 -3.84
C VAL A 76 12.79 -7.63 -2.97
N PRO A 77 13.02 -6.46 -2.35
CA PRO A 77 11.95 -5.75 -1.67
C PRO A 77 11.01 -5.11 -2.70
N VAL A 78 9.73 -5.46 -2.63
CA VAL A 78 8.66 -4.92 -3.46
C VAL A 78 7.69 -4.12 -2.60
N TYR A 79 7.17 -3.03 -3.15
CA TYR A 79 6.14 -2.22 -2.53
C TYR A 79 4.85 -2.39 -3.33
N VAL A 80 3.80 -2.86 -2.68
CA VAL A 80 2.47 -2.93 -3.31
C VAL A 80 1.66 -1.80 -2.74
N CYS A 81 1.22 -0.90 -3.60
CA CYS A 81 0.26 0.11 -3.24
C CYS A 81 -1.14 -0.48 -3.53
N ALA A 82 -2.09 -0.27 -2.64
CA ALA A 82 -3.47 -0.64 -2.90
C ALA A 82 -4.45 0.44 -2.41
N GLY A 83 -5.48 0.66 -3.21
CA GLY A 83 -6.60 1.52 -2.86
C GLY A 83 -7.75 0.77 -2.16
N TRP A 84 -8.70 1.53 -1.61
CA TRP A 84 -9.91 1.02 -0.93
C TRP A 84 -11.16 1.66 -1.56
N PRO A 85 -12.33 0.99 -1.70
CA PRO A 85 -12.60 -0.46 -1.68
C PRO A 85 -12.74 -1.06 -3.09
N LEU A 86 -12.62 -0.22 -4.13
CA LEU A 86 -12.83 -0.54 -5.56
C LEU A 86 -11.71 0.05 -6.43
N ALA A 87 -10.68 0.61 -5.79
CA ALA A 87 -9.59 1.25 -6.50
C ALA A 87 -8.57 0.19 -6.93
N ASP A 88 -8.13 0.32 -8.17
CA ASP A 88 -7.16 -0.57 -8.83
C ASP A 88 -5.89 -0.72 -7.99
N THR A 89 -5.35 -1.93 -7.94
CA THR A 89 -4.17 -2.25 -7.15
C THR A 89 -2.94 -2.03 -8.00
N ARG A 90 -2.10 -1.04 -7.66
CA ARG A 90 -0.86 -0.77 -8.39
C ARG A 90 0.35 -1.37 -7.68
N ILE A 91 1.04 -2.23 -8.41
CA ILE A 91 2.34 -2.73 -7.97
C ILE A 91 3.38 -1.66 -8.31
N VAL A 92 4.00 -1.06 -7.30
CA VAL A 92 5.11 -0.12 -7.48
C VAL A 92 6.38 -0.79 -7.00
N TYR A 93 7.02 -1.57 -7.88
CA TYR A 93 8.32 -2.13 -7.55
C TYR A 93 9.39 -1.03 -7.57
N ARG A 94 10.14 -0.91 -6.48
CA ARG A 94 11.37 -0.11 -6.46
C ARG A 94 12.53 -1.10 -6.45
N LEU A 95 12.97 -1.49 -7.64
CA LEU A 95 14.24 -2.18 -7.80
C LEU A 95 15.33 -1.24 -7.27
N ARG A 96 16.28 -1.80 -6.49
CA ARG A 96 17.36 -1.04 -5.85
C ARG A 96 18.32 -0.35 -6.85
N ARG A 97 18.07 -0.47 -8.15
CA ARG A 97 18.60 0.39 -9.22
C ARG A 97 17.46 0.67 -10.21
N GLU A 98 17.30 1.94 -10.52
CA GLU A 98 16.51 2.49 -11.62
C GLU A 98 14.98 2.43 -11.49
N THR A 99 14.44 3.63 -11.31
CA THR A 99 13.03 3.98 -11.33
C THR A 99 12.50 3.84 -12.76
N THR A 100 11.95 2.68 -13.11
CA THR A 100 11.10 2.54 -14.29
C THR A 100 9.64 2.52 -13.82
N ILE A 101 9.00 3.67 -13.93
CA ILE A 101 7.54 3.82 -13.83
C ILE A 101 7.00 3.35 -15.17
N ILE A 102 6.28 2.23 -15.20
CA ILE A 102 5.46 1.82 -16.36
C ILE A 102 4.04 2.34 -16.13
#